data_AF-A0A154IEB8-F1
#
_entry.id   AF-A0A154IEB8-F1
#
_cell.length_a   1.000
_cell.length_b   1.000
_cell.length_c   1.000
_cell.angle_alpha   90.00
_cell.angle_beta   90.00
_cell.angle_gamma   90.00
#
_symmetry.space_group_name_H-M   'P 1'
#
loop_
_entity.id
_entity.type
_entity.pdbx_description
1 polymer ?
#
loop_
_entity_poly.entity_id
_entity_poly.type
_entity_poly.pdbx_seq_one_letter_code
_entity_poly.pdbx_strand_id
1 'polypeptide(L)'
;MLDFNDERWNEFRIWRDANQNGLTDQGELLTMTDAGIKLVNLMPTRDGSQAFADGSIITGTSSYETLDGSKHLVADASLIYRPTNAT
;
A
#
# COMPACT_ATOMS: atom_id res chain seq x y z
N MET A 1 -12.00 8.70 6.87
CA MET A 1 -11.67 7.60 5.93
C MET A 1 -11.27 8.24 4.62
N LEU A 2 -10.62 7.50 3.72
CA LEU A 2 -10.42 7.90 2.33
C LEU A 2 -11.35 7.04 1.48
N ASP A 3 -12.31 7.64 0.78
CA ASP A 3 -13.31 6.93 -0.04
C ASP A 3 -13.74 7.75 -1.28
N PHE A 4 -14.67 7.20 -2.07
CA PHE A 4 -15.10 7.80 -3.33
C PHE A 4 -15.77 9.19 -3.22
N ASN A 5 -16.20 9.59 -2.02
CA ASN A 5 -16.77 10.92 -1.77
C ASN A 5 -15.71 12.00 -1.56
N ASP A 6 -14.45 11.63 -1.36
CA ASP A 6 -13.35 12.58 -1.27
C ASP A 6 -13.04 13.21 -2.63
N GLU A 7 -12.97 14.54 -2.69
CA GLU A 7 -12.78 15.32 -3.92
C GLU A 7 -11.60 14.83 -4.78
N ARG A 8 -10.53 14.39 -4.10
CA ARG A 8 -9.28 13.96 -4.74
C ARG A 8 -9.14 12.44 -4.83
N TRP A 9 -10.20 11.67 -4.55
CA TRP A 9 -10.18 10.19 -4.63
C TRP A 9 -9.59 9.68 -5.95
N ASN A 10 -9.97 10.30 -7.06
CA ASN A 10 -9.53 9.93 -8.40
C ASN A 10 -8.06 10.27 -8.71
N GLU A 11 -7.33 10.94 -7.81
CA GLU A 11 -5.90 11.17 -7.93
C GLU A 11 -5.07 10.03 -7.32
N PHE A 12 -5.63 9.26 -6.39
CA PHE A 12 -4.92 8.17 -5.74
C PHE A 12 -4.75 6.97 -6.68
N ARG A 13 -3.63 6.27 -6.54
CA ARG A 13 -3.29 5.08 -7.31
C ARG A 13 -2.78 3.98 -6.39
N ILE A 14 -2.98 2.74 -6.81
CA ILE A 14 -2.29 1.57 -6.29
C ILE A 14 -1.20 1.18 -7.27
N TRP A 15 0.04 1.17 -6.79
CA TRP A 15 1.17 0.68 -7.56
C TRP A 15 1.45 -0.77 -7.19
N ARG A 16 1.40 -1.66 -8.19
CA ARG A 16 1.85 -3.04 -8.08
C ARG A 16 3.01 -3.24 -9.06
N ASP A 17 4.22 -3.01 -8.56
CA ASP A 17 5.46 -3.33 -9.27
C ASP A 17 5.58 -4.84 -9.45
N ALA A 18 5.32 -5.32 -10.66
CA ALA A 18 5.24 -6.74 -10.97
C ALA A 18 6.62 -7.36 -11.21
N ASN A 19 7.58 -6.54 -11.66
CA ASN A 19 8.93 -6.99 -12.00
C ASN A 19 9.99 -6.56 -10.96
N GLN A 20 9.58 -5.79 -9.95
CA GLN A 20 10.38 -5.35 -8.81
C GLN A 20 11.54 -4.44 -9.20
N ASN A 21 11.40 -3.69 -10.30
CA ASN A 21 12.46 -2.82 -10.82
C ASN A 21 12.44 -1.40 -10.20
N GLY A 22 11.42 -1.07 -9.39
CA GLY A 22 11.28 0.24 -8.75
C GLY A 22 10.84 1.36 -9.70
N LEU A 23 10.41 1.05 -10.91
CA LEU A 23 9.89 1.95 -11.92
C LEU A 23 8.46 1.55 -12.25
N THR A 24 7.60 2.53 -12.54
CA THR A 24 6.24 2.23 -12.95
C THR A 24 6.19 1.81 -14.41
N ASP A 25 5.69 0.61 -14.67
CA ASP A 25 5.44 0.12 -16.02
C ASP A 25 3.95 0.13 -16.41
N GLN A 26 3.66 -0.10 -17.69
CA GLN A 26 2.29 -0.16 -18.19
C GLN A 26 1.48 -1.24 -17.46
N GLY A 27 0.37 -0.84 -16.86
CA GLY A 27 -0.53 -1.73 -16.13
C GLY A 27 -0.18 -1.93 -14.64
N GLU A 28 0.87 -1.28 -14.13
CA GLU A 28 1.25 -1.36 -12.72
C GLU A 28 0.58 -0.31 -11.84
N LEU A 29 0.19 0.83 -12.41
CA LEU A 29 -0.58 1.86 -11.73
C LEU A 29 -2.07 1.68 -12.00
N LEU A 30 -2.81 1.34 -10.96
CA LEU A 30 -4.25 1.16 -10.98
C LEU A 30 -4.95 2.32 -10.28
N THR A 31 -6.15 2.68 -10.72
CA THR A 31 -7.04 3.49 -9.88
C THR A 31 -7.46 2.68 -8.65
N MET A 32 -7.94 3.35 -7.60
CA MET A 32 -8.46 2.65 -6.42
C MET A 32 -9.58 1.67 -6.78
N THR A 33 -10.48 2.07 -7.69
CA THR A 33 -11.59 1.23 -8.18
C THR A 33 -11.09 0.04 -9.00
N ASP A 34 -10.12 0.22 -9.90
CA ASP A 34 -9.54 -0.88 -10.69
C ASP A 34 -8.79 -1.88 -9.81
N ALA A 35 -8.22 -1.42 -8.69
CA ALA A 35 -7.63 -2.26 -7.65
C ALA A 35 -8.69 -2.91 -6.72
N GLY A 36 -9.98 -2.62 -6.94
CA GLY A 36 -11.08 -3.16 -6.14
C GLY A 36 -11.24 -2.53 -4.77
N ILE A 37 -10.60 -1.40 -4.48
CA ILE A 37 -10.65 -0.72 -3.17
C ILE A 37 -11.85 0.22 -3.12
N LYS A 38 -12.64 0.07 -2.05
CA LYS A 38 -13.81 0.91 -1.76
C LYS A 38 -13.46 2.06 -0.81
N LEU A 39 -12.71 1.78 0.24
CA LEU A 39 -12.27 2.78 1.22
C LEU A 39 -11.01 2.33 1.93
N VAL A 40 -10.23 3.30 2.42
CA VAL A 40 -9.12 3.09 3.34
C VAL A 40 -9.42 3.78 4.67
N ASN A 41 -9.29 3.05 5.78
CA ASN A 41 -9.42 3.62 7.10
C ASN A 41 -8.13 4.38 7.47
N LEU A 42 -8.27 5.64 7.88
CA LEU A 42 -7.16 6.54 8.21
C LEU A 42 -6.81 6.59 9.71
N MET A 43 -7.36 5.66 10.50
CA MET A 43 -7.04 5.49 11.92
C MET A 43 -6.16 4.25 12.13
N PRO A 44 -4.83 4.36 12.02
CA PRO A 44 -3.94 3.25 12.28
C PRO A 44 -3.81 2.95 13.78
N THR A 45 -3.38 1.73 14.09
CA THR A 45 -2.95 1.28 15.42
C THR A 45 -1.52 0.74 15.32
N ARG A 46 -0.87 0.57 16.47
CA ARG A 46 0.41 -0.17 16.54
C ARG A 46 0.23 -1.68 16.60
N ASP A 47 -1.02 -2.16 16.64
CA ASP A 47 -1.30 -3.59 16.57
C ASP A 47 -0.85 -4.10 15.20
N GLY A 48 -0.15 -5.24 15.19
CA GLY A 48 0.48 -5.79 13.99
C GLY A 48 1.79 -5.10 13.58
N SER A 49 2.31 -4.14 14.36
CA SER A 49 3.69 -3.67 14.18
C SER A 49 4.68 -4.82 14.38
N GLN A 50 5.67 -4.89 13.50
CA GLN A 50 6.60 -6.03 13.43
C GLN A 50 7.90 -5.59 12.77
N ALA A 51 9.02 -5.91 13.41
CA ALA A 51 10.34 -5.84 12.79
C ALA A 51 10.70 -7.23 12.25
N PHE A 52 11.22 -7.28 11.02
CA PHE A 52 11.64 -8.51 10.36
C PHE A 52 13.15 -8.68 10.41
N ALA A 53 13.62 -9.93 10.27
CA ALA A 53 15.04 -10.27 10.36
C ALA A 53 15.90 -9.61 9.26
N ASP A 54 15.31 -9.26 8.13
CA ASP A 54 15.99 -8.58 7.02
C ASP A 54 16.21 -7.07 7.27
N GLY A 55 15.61 -6.55 8.35
CA GLY A 55 15.63 -5.15 8.77
C GLY A 55 14.38 -4.36 8.40
N SER A 56 13.47 -4.91 7.58
CA SER A 56 12.21 -4.24 7.23
C SER A 56 11.27 -4.17 8.44
N ILE A 57 10.35 -3.19 8.44
CA ILE A 57 9.48 -2.92 9.58
C ILE A 57 8.07 -2.58 9.10
N ILE A 58 7.05 -3.20 9.69
CA ILE A 58 5.68 -2.66 9.72
C ILE A 58 5.56 -1.78 10.97
N THR A 59 5.30 -0.49 10.80
CA THR A 59 5.28 0.49 11.91
C THR A 59 3.90 0.61 12.56
N GLY A 60 2.84 0.28 11.81
CA GLY A 60 1.46 0.24 12.26
C GLY A 60 0.56 -0.31 11.16
N THR A 61 -0.64 -0.74 11.56
CA THR A 61 -1.66 -1.25 10.62
C THR A 61 -2.97 -0.50 10.77
N SER A 62 -3.71 -0.46 9.68
CA SER A 62 -5.11 -0.05 9.61
C SER A 62 -5.86 -1.08 8.76
N SER A 63 -6.99 -0.71 8.19
CA SER A 63 -7.75 -1.56 7.28
C SER A 63 -8.24 -0.83 6.05
N TYR A 64 -8.50 -1.59 4.99
CA TYR A 64 -9.26 -1.14 3.84
C TYR A 64 -10.39 -2.13 3.55
N GLU A 65 -11.41 -1.66 2.85
CA GLU A 65 -12.53 -2.48 2.37
C GLU A 65 -12.47 -2.56 0.84
N THR A 66 -12.78 -3.73 0.31
CA THR A 66 -12.91 -3.96 -1.13
C THR A 66 -14.35 -3.83 -1.60
N LEU A 67 -14.55 -3.68 -2.91
CA LEU A 67 -15.88 -3.55 -3.51
C LEU A 67 -16.76 -4.80 -3.31
N ASP A 68 -16.17 -5.96 -3.04
CA ASP A 68 -16.88 -7.20 -2.69
C ASP A 68 -17.28 -7.27 -1.20
N GLY A 69 -16.96 -6.25 -0.40
CA GLY A 69 -17.26 -6.16 1.02
C GLY A 69 -16.23 -6.81 1.95
N SER A 70 -15.16 -7.39 1.40
CA SER A 70 -14.07 -7.95 2.22
C SER A 70 -13.26 -6.85 2.91
N LYS A 71 -12.75 -7.16 4.09
CA LYS A 71 -11.89 -6.27 4.87
C LYS A 71 -10.49 -6.85 4.97
N HIS A 72 -9.50 -5.99 4.70
CA HIS A 72 -8.09 -6.37 4.67
C HIS A 72 -7.24 -5.41 5.48
N LEU A 73 -6.01 -5.81 5.79
CA LEU A 73 -5.03 -4.95 6.46
C LEU A 73 -4.32 -4.06 5.43
N VAL A 74 -4.04 -2.82 5.82
CA VAL A 74 -3.05 -1.95 5.19
C VAL A 74 -2.02 -1.57 6.23
N ALA A 75 -0.77 -1.38 5.83
CA ALA A 75 0.33 -1.10 6.73
C ALA A 75 1.16 0.09 6.25
N ASP A 76 1.73 0.82 7.20
CA ASP A 76 2.91 1.65 6.95
C ASP A 76 4.14 0.73 7.07
N ALA A 77 4.98 0.74 6.03
CA ALA A 77 6.13 -0.15 5.92
C ALA A 77 7.41 0.65 5.65
N SER A 78 8.46 0.32 6.41
CA SER A 78 9.84 0.73 6.12
C SER A 78 10.56 -0.40 5.40
N LEU A 79 11.01 -0.11 4.18
CA LEU A 79 11.79 -1.04 3.36
C LEU A 79 13.30 -0.80 3.56
N ILE A 80 14.07 -1.87 3.45
CA ILE A 80 15.54 -1.79 3.49
C ILE A 80 16.06 -1.55 2.08
N TYR A 81 16.91 -0.54 1.94
CA TYR A 81 17.66 -0.28 0.72
C TYR A 81 19.12 -0.69 0.90
N ARG A 82 19.61 -1.56 0.02
CA ARG A 82 21.03 -1.89 -0.09
C ARG A 82 21.50 -1.44 -1.46
N PRO A 83 22.29 -0.35 -1.57
CA PRO A 83 22.88 0.00 -2.86
C PRO A 83 23.77 -1.15 -3.30
N THR A 84 23.59 -1.63 -4.52
CA THR A 84 24.61 -2.47 -5.17
C THR A 84 25.84 -1.61 -5.36
N ASN A 85 26.93 -1.94 -4.66
CA ASN A 85 28.23 -1.35 -4.96
C ASN A 85 28.59 -1.75 -6.40
N ALA A 86 28.66 -0.78 -7.29
CA ALA A 86 29.26 -0.99 -8.61
C ALA A 86 30.75 -1.30 -8.38
N THR A 87 31.13 -2.56 -8.58
CA THR A 87 32.54 -2.96 -8.74
C THR A 87 33.05 -2.58 -10.11
#